data_AF-A0A958ISW0-F1
#
_entry.id   AF-A0A958ISW0-F1
#
_cell.length_a   1.000
_cell.length_b   1.000
_cell.length_c   1.000
_cell.angle_alpha   90.00
_cell.angle_beta   90.00
_cell.angle_gamma   90.00
#
_symmetry.space_group_name_H-M   'P 1'
#
loop_
_entity.id
_entity.type
_entity.pdbx_description
1 polymer ?
#
loop_
_entity_poly.entity_id
_entity_poly.type
_entity_poly.pdbx_seq_one_letter_code
_entity_poly.pdbx_strand_id
1 'polypeptide(L)'
;MDNEHLNVPRAHFSAPEIASAAPPSPYHRIWVNLLLFGVTILTTMMAGAANLGYYWDSIKADYWLLLKGWEYSFALLLILTFHEFGHYLAARYHHMNVTLPYYIPVPIPNLFHFGTMGAFIRLKSPIPDRKVLMDVAVAGPLAGFVVSLVFLFYGYAAIPDLQTVIAHVETIHPWPGAISDTPAFTLGNSALFYFFNQVIGQGMIPMSEIYHFPYIFAGWIGLFITALNLIPIGQLDGGHVVYALLGNRARYLNYAAFGSLAALTAFLLTTQGQLGIMWIPWMIILTLIGLRHPPTLYDSIPLSGERRYLGWLCIVIFVLCFIPLPFYFG
;
A
#
# COMPACT_ATOMS: atom_id res chain seq x y z
N MET A 1 32.97 1.02 -75.00
CA MET A 1 31.73 0.83 -74.21
C MET A 1 32.12 -0.09 -73.08
N ASP A 2 32.71 0.50 -72.04
CA ASP A 2 33.22 -0.22 -70.87
C ASP A 2 32.13 -0.23 -69.81
N ASN A 3 31.67 -1.42 -69.45
CA ASN A 3 30.71 -1.63 -68.36
C ASN A 3 31.48 -1.94 -67.08
N GLU A 4 31.61 -0.93 -66.21
CA GLU A 4 31.98 -1.10 -64.81
C GLU A 4 30.85 -1.85 -64.08
N HIS A 5 31.09 -3.11 -63.72
CA HIS A 5 30.25 -3.81 -62.76
C HIS A 5 30.66 -3.42 -61.34
N LEU A 6 29.88 -2.53 -60.74
CA LEU A 6 29.94 -2.12 -59.34
C LEU A 6 29.90 -3.34 -58.40
N ASN A 7 31.01 -3.57 -57.71
CA ASN A 7 31.15 -4.55 -56.65
C ASN A 7 30.55 -3.97 -55.36
N VAL A 8 29.28 -4.31 -55.05
CA VAL A 8 28.62 -3.87 -53.82
C VAL A 8 29.07 -4.78 -52.66
N PRO A 9 29.67 -4.25 -51.58
CA PRO A 9 30.03 -5.07 -50.42
C PRO A 9 28.76 -5.60 -49.74
N ARG A 10 28.66 -6.92 -49.55
CA ARG A 10 27.66 -7.52 -48.67
C ARG A 10 27.99 -7.09 -47.23
N ALA A 11 27.27 -6.10 -46.72
CA ALA A 11 27.25 -5.81 -45.29
C ALA A 11 26.66 -7.04 -44.57
N HIS A 12 27.53 -7.82 -43.92
CA HIS A 12 27.11 -8.77 -42.91
C HIS A 12 26.46 -7.99 -41.77
N PHE A 13 25.14 -7.89 -41.76
CA PHE A 13 24.41 -7.53 -40.55
C PHE A 13 24.57 -8.68 -39.56
N SER A 14 25.58 -8.59 -38.70
CA SER A 14 25.62 -9.37 -37.47
C SER A 14 24.36 -9.04 -36.68
N ALA A 15 23.55 -10.05 -36.39
CA ALA A 15 22.43 -9.91 -35.46
C ALA A 15 22.93 -9.23 -34.18
N PRO A 16 22.17 -8.30 -33.57
CA PRO A 16 22.58 -7.69 -32.32
C PRO A 16 22.82 -8.81 -31.32
N GLU A 17 24.07 -8.87 -30.85
CA GLU A 17 24.50 -9.75 -29.78
C GLU A 17 23.49 -9.56 -28.64
N ILE A 18 22.70 -10.59 -28.34
CA ILE A 18 21.85 -10.58 -27.16
C ILE A 18 22.82 -10.46 -26.02
N ALA A 19 22.97 -9.24 -25.48
CA ALA A 19 23.77 -8.98 -24.30
C ALA A 19 23.35 -10.02 -23.27
N SER A 20 24.23 -11.00 -23.05
CA SER A 20 23.99 -12.08 -22.11
C SER A 20 23.60 -11.42 -20.81
N ALA A 21 22.40 -11.72 -20.31
CA ALA A 21 21.93 -11.18 -19.05
C ALA A 21 23.05 -11.35 -18.03
N ALA A 22 23.64 -10.24 -17.58
CA ALA A 22 24.70 -10.28 -16.58
C ALA A 22 24.19 -11.16 -15.43
N PRO A 23 25.02 -12.08 -14.90
CA PRO A 23 24.60 -12.93 -13.79
C PRO A 23 24.07 -12.03 -12.67
N PRO A 24 22.95 -12.40 -12.03
CA PRO A 24 22.39 -11.59 -10.95
C PRO A 24 23.50 -11.29 -9.94
N SER A 25 23.67 -10.02 -9.60
CA SER A 25 24.78 -9.58 -8.74
C SER A 25 24.82 -10.43 -7.45
N PRO A 26 26.00 -10.89 -7.00
CA PRO A 26 26.10 -12.06 -6.11
C PRO A 26 25.81 -11.75 -4.64
N TYR A 27 25.43 -10.53 -4.28
CA TYR A 27 25.29 -10.13 -2.88
C TYR A 27 23.98 -9.40 -2.63
N HIS A 28 22.86 -10.11 -2.76
CA HIS A 28 21.67 -9.71 -2.01
C HIS A 28 21.97 -9.96 -0.53
N ARG A 29 22.23 -8.89 0.22
CA ARG A 29 22.46 -8.98 1.66
C ARG A 29 21.13 -9.31 2.34
N ILE A 30 20.77 -10.59 2.37
CA ILE A 30 19.52 -11.09 2.97
C ILE A 30 19.36 -10.58 4.40
N TRP A 31 20.48 -10.45 5.13
CA TRP A 31 20.52 -9.88 6.47
C TRP A 31 19.94 -8.46 6.55
N VAL A 32 20.02 -7.63 5.49
CA VAL A 32 19.41 -6.29 5.49
C VAL A 32 17.90 -6.40 5.52
N ASN A 33 17.30 -7.30 4.73
CA ASN A 33 15.85 -7.47 4.72
C ASN A 33 15.38 -8.07 6.05
N LEU A 34 16.13 -9.03 6.60
CA LEU A 34 15.82 -9.62 7.91
C LEU A 34 15.95 -8.60 9.03
N LEU A 35 16.99 -7.75 9.00
CA LEU A 35 17.16 -6.67 9.96
C LEU A 35 16.02 -5.66 9.87
N LEU A 36 15.70 -5.19 8.66
CA LEU A 36 14.59 -4.26 8.46
C LEU A 36 13.28 -4.85 8.92
N PHE A 37 12.98 -6.10 8.58
CA PHE A 37 11.80 -6.81 9.05
C PHE A 37 11.76 -6.91 10.58
N GLY A 38 12.87 -7.29 11.22
CA GLY A 38 13.00 -7.35 12.67
C GLY A 38 12.78 -5.99 13.34
N VAL A 39 13.34 -4.92 12.78
CA VAL A 39 13.11 -3.55 13.29
C VAL A 39 11.65 -3.15 13.07
N THR A 40 11.03 -3.51 11.95
CA THR A 40 9.61 -3.21 11.70
C THR A 40 8.68 -3.95 12.65
N ILE A 41 9.00 -5.19 13.04
CA ILE A 41 8.28 -5.89 14.12
C ILE A 41 8.33 -5.04 15.39
N LEU A 42 9.51 -4.59 15.82
CA LEU A 42 9.64 -3.78 17.03
C LEU A 42 8.85 -2.47 16.94
N THR A 43 8.96 -1.73 15.84
CA THR A 43 8.29 -0.43 15.70
C THR A 43 6.77 -0.56 15.58
N THR A 44 6.27 -1.60 14.92
CA THR A 44 4.82 -1.89 14.85
C THR A 44 4.28 -2.42 16.18
N MET A 45 5.03 -3.23 16.91
CA MET A 45 4.66 -3.62 18.28
C MET A 45 4.59 -2.42 19.22
N MET A 46 5.53 -1.48 19.11
CA MET A 46 5.49 -0.24 19.88
C MET A 46 4.25 0.60 19.54
N ALA A 47 3.89 0.72 18.26
CA ALA A 47 2.67 1.40 17.83
C ALA A 47 1.41 0.70 18.37
N GLY A 48 1.34 -0.63 18.28
CA GLY A 48 0.23 -1.42 18.83
C GLY A 48 0.09 -1.27 20.35
N ALA A 49 1.19 -1.24 21.09
CA ALA A 49 1.18 -1.01 22.53
C ALA A 49 0.72 0.41 22.88
N ALA A 50 1.17 1.42 22.12
CA ALA A 50 0.73 2.80 22.29
C ALA A 50 -0.78 2.97 22.02
N ASN A 51 -1.33 2.23 21.05
CA ASN A 51 -2.76 2.18 20.80
C ASN A 51 -3.55 1.53 21.95
N LEU A 52 -2.90 0.86 22.90
CA LEU A 52 -3.53 0.34 24.12
C LEU A 52 -3.21 1.22 25.35
N GLY A 53 -2.71 2.44 25.15
CA GLY A 53 -2.35 3.37 26.22
C GLY A 53 -0.95 3.14 26.82
N TYR A 54 -0.19 2.16 26.32
CA TYR A 54 1.18 1.91 26.79
C TYR A 54 2.19 2.71 25.96
N TYR A 55 2.38 3.98 26.35
CA TYR A 55 3.33 4.88 25.70
C TYR A 55 4.79 4.54 26.04
N TRP A 56 5.71 5.27 25.40
CA TRP A 56 7.16 5.05 25.50
C TRP A 56 7.69 5.00 26.94
N ASP A 57 7.21 5.88 27.82
CA ASP A 57 7.68 5.92 29.20
C ASP A 57 7.23 4.70 30.00
N SER A 58 6.02 4.18 29.73
CA SER A 58 5.53 2.91 30.30
C SER A 58 6.35 1.72 29.81
N ILE A 59 6.63 1.66 28.50
CA ILE A 59 7.43 0.57 27.90
C ILE A 59 8.87 0.57 28.44
N LYS A 60 9.45 1.74 28.71
CA LYS A 60 10.76 1.85 29.36
C LYS A 60 10.77 1.35 30.80
N ALA A 61 9.66 1.54 31.51
CA ALA A 61 9.51 1.07 32.89
C ALA A 61 9.30 -0.45 32.96
N ASP A 62 8.56 -1.02 32.00
CA ASP A 62 8.36 -2.46 31.85
C ASP A 62 8.36 -2.88 30.37
N TYR A 63 9.46 -3.51 29.94
CA TYR A 63 9.64 -3.96 28.57
C TYR A 63 8.62 -5.04 28.15
N TRP A 64 7.98 -5.76 29.08
CA TRP A 64 6.94 -6.73 28.73
C TRP A 64 5.66 -6.07 28.20
N LEU A 65 5.46 -4.77 28.44
CA LEU A 65 4.36 -4.03 27.83
C LEU A 65 4.49 -3.94 26.31
N LEU A 66 5.70 -4.06 25.75
CA LEU A 66 5.88 -4.14 24.30
C LEU A 66 5.11 -5.31 23.68
N LEU A 67 5.05 -6.44 24.39
CA LEU A 67 4.33 -7.63 23.93
C LEU A 67 2.84 -7.35 23.75
N LYS A 68 2.25 -6.33 24.39
CA LYS A 68 0.83 -5.98 24.21
C LYS A 68 0.48 -5.57 22.78
N GLY A 69 1.44 -5.05 22.01
CA GLY A 69 1.24 -4.68 20.61
C GLY A 69 1.37 -5.81 19.59
N TRP A 70 1.53 -7.06 20.04
CA TRP A 70 1.82 -8.19 19.14
C TRP A 70 0.69 -8.46 18.13
N GLU A 71 -0.57 -8.36 18.53
CA GLU A 71 -1.73 -8.65 17.67
C GLU A 71 -1.78 -7.69 16.47
N TYR A 72 -1.55 -6.40 16.75
CA TYR A 72 -1.51 -5.36 15.75
C TYR A 72 -0.32 -5.56 14.80
N SER A 73 0.88 -5.75 15.36
CA SER A 73 2.10 -5.97 14.59
C SER A 73 1.96 -7.18 13.67
N PHE A 74 1.46 -8.30 14.21
CA PHE A 74 1.21 -9.53 13.45
C PHE A 74 0.24 -9.28 12.29
N ALA A 75 -0.92 -8.69 12.58
CA ALA A 75 -1.94 -8.46 11.56
C ALA A 75 -1.46 -7.53 10.45
N LEU A 76 -0.88 -6.39 10.81
CA LEU A 76 -0.37 -5.42 9.85
C LEU A 76 0.78 -6.00 9.00
N LEU A 77 1.75 -6.65 9.64
CA LEU A 77 2.87 -7.25 8.91
C LEU A 77 2.39 -8.37 8.00
N LEU A 78 1.39 -9.16 8.39
CA LEU A 78 0.85 -10.20 7.52
C LEU A 78 0.21 -9.58 6.27
N ILE A 79 -0.55 -8.50 6.40
CA ILE A 79 -1.12 -7.76 5.26
C ILE A 79 -0.01 -7.26 4.32
N LEU A 80 1.00 -6.56 4.86
CA LEU A 80 2.13 -6.04 4.08
C LEU A 80 2.93 -7.17 3.41
N THR A 81 3.13 -8.26 4.14
CA THR A 81 3.85 -9.43 3.64
C THR A 81 3.10 -10.03 2.46
N PHE A 82 1.79 -10.28 2.57
CA PHE A 82 1.02 -10.82 1.46
C PHE A 82 0.96 -9.87 0.26
N HIS A 83 0.90 -8.56 0.48
CA HIS A 83 1.00 -7.56 -0.58
C HIS A 83 2.33 -7.69 -1.35
N GLU A 84 3.46 -7.59 -0.64
CA GLU A 84 4.78 -7.62 -1.29
C GLU A 84 5.12 -9.00 -1.87
N PHE A 85 4.74 -10.08 -1.19
CA PHE A 85 4.91 -11.42 -1.72
C PHE A 85 3.99 -11.71 -2.91
N GLY A 86 2.82 -11.07 -3.00
CA GLY A 86 1.97 -11.12 -4.19
C GLY A 86 2.73 -10.63 -5.42
N HIS A 87 3.35 -9.44 -5.33
CA HIS A 87 4.21 -8.93 -6.40
C HIS A 87 5.43 -9.83 -6.66
N TYR A 88 6.11 -10.26 -5.60
CA TYR A 88 7.30 -11.11 -5.70
C TYR A 88 6.98 -12.41 -6.46
N LEU A 89 5.93 -13.12 -6.05
CA LEU A 89 5.56 -14.40 -6.67
C LEU A 89 5.13 -14.22 -8.13
N ALA A 90 4.35 -13.18 -8.44
CA ALA A 90 3.98 -12.86 -9.83
C ALA A 90 5.21 -12.53 -10.68
N ALA A 91 6.16 -11.74 -10.15
CA ALA A 91 7.41 -11.43 -10.84
C ALA A 91 8.27 -12.68 -11.08
N ARG A 92 8.37 -13.56 -10.08
CA ARG A 92 9.12 -14.82 -10.19
C ARG A 92 8.48 -15.81 -11.16
N TYR A 93 7.15 -15.87 -11.20
CA TYR A 93 6.40 -16.65 -12.18
C TYR A 93 6.73 -16.23 -13.61
N HIS A 94 6.88 -14.92 -13.85
CA HIS A 94 7.30 -14.35 -15.13
C HIS A 94 8.82 -14.27 -15.32
N HIS A 95 9.60 -15.03 -14.53
CA HIS A 95 11.07 -15.11 -14.61
C HIS A 95 11.79 -13.76 -14.49
N MET A 96 11.19 -12.78 -13.81
CA MET A 96 11.80 -11.48 -13.57
C MET A 96 12.76 -11.52 -12.37
N ASN A 97 13.81 -10.69 -12.46
CA ASN A 97 14.74 -10.50 -11.35
C ASN A 97 14.15 -9.51 -10.35
N VAL A 98 13.92 -9.96 -9.12
CA VAL A 98 13.26 -9.20 -8.05
C VAL A 98 13.96 -9.42 -6.71
N THR A 99 13.96 -8.42 -5.82
CA THR A 99 14.47 -8.57 -4.45
C THR A 99 13.44 -9.19 -3.52
N LEU A 100 13.90 -9.67 -2.37
CA LEU A 100 13.00 -9.82 -1.22
C LEU A 100 12.45 -8.44 -0.79
N PRO A 101 11.32 -8.41 -0.05
CA PRO A 101 10.74 -7.16 0.43
C PRO A 101 11.67 -6.40 1.40
N TYR A 102 11.75 -5.10 1.22
CA TYR A 102 12.36 -4.16 2.16
C TYR A 102 11.25 -3.51 2.98
N TYR A 103 11.18 -3.84 4.27
CA TYR A 103 10.26 -3.18 5.19
C TYR A 103 10.84 -1.83 5.62
N ILE A 104 9.98 -0.82 5.77
CA ILE A 104 10.38 0.54 6.15
C ILE A 104 9.87 0.80 7.58
N PRO A 105 10.69 0.54 8.62
CA PRO A 105 10.31 0.83 9.99
C PRO A 105 10.25 2.34 10.22
N VAL A 106 9.34 2.78 11.09
CA VAL A 106 9.32 4.16 11.59
C VAL A 106 9.62 4.12 13.09
N PRO A 107 10.88 4.35 13.49
CA PRO A 107 11.32 4.17 14.88
C PRO A 107 11.07 5.39 15.76
N ILE A 108 10.14 6.27 15.38
CA ILE A 108 9.83 7.50 16.12
C ILE A 108 8.48 7.29 16.82
N PRO A 109 8.48 7.02 18.14
CA PRO A 109 7.25 6.88 18.91
C PRO A 109 6.40 8.15 18.77
N ASN A 110 5.08 8.01 18.63
CA ASN A 110 4.09 9.09 18.60
C ASN A 110 4.10 10.03 17.38
N LEU A 111 5.08 9.94 16.47
CA LEU A 111 5.05 10.73 15.21
C LEU A 111 4.26 10.02 14.10
N PHE A 112 4.28 8.68 14.11
CA PHE A 112 3.61 7.84 13.11
C PHE A 112 2.90 6.69 13.83
N HIS A 113 1.57 6.80 13.96
CA HIS A 113 0.72 5.87 14.72
C HIS A 113 0.68 4.43 14.15
N PHE A 114 1.35 4.16 13.03
CA PHE A 114 1.37 2.84 12.39
C PHE A 114 2.64 2.03 12.62
N GLY A 115 3.73 2.66 13.08
CA GLY A 115 5.03 2.00 13.27
C GLY A 115 5.77 1.60 11.99
N THR A 116 5.22 1.85 10.80
CA THR A 116 5.86 1.55 9.50
C THR A 116 5.35 2.47 8.38
N MET A 117 6.17 2.69 7.35
CA MET A 117 5.75 3.30 6.08
C MET A 117 5.32 2.24 5.04
N GLY A 118 5.27 0.97 5.43
CA GLY A 118 4.99 -0.16 4.54
C GLY A 118 6.26 -0.94 4.19
N ALA A 119 6.19 -1.66 3.08
CA ALA A 119 7.29 -2.41 2.51
C ALA A 119 7.31 -2.22 1.00
N PHE A 120 8.41 -2.59 0.34
CA PHE A 120 8.48 -2.61 -1.11
C PHE A 120 9.45 -3.66 -1.61
N ILE A 121 9.15 -4.28 -2.74
CA ILE A 121 10.11 -5.04 -3.55
C ILE A 121 10.78 -4.14 -4.60
N ARG A 122 12.01 -4.50 -4.99
CA ARG A 122 12.73 -3.84 -6.08
C ARG A 122 12.85 -4.78 -7.27
N LEU A 123 12.25 -4.38 -8.40
CA LEU A 123 12.48 -5.00 -9.70
C LEU A 123 13.88 -4.64 -10.19
N LYS A 124 14.64 -5.66 -10.62
CA LYS A 124 16.01 -5.56 -11.14
C LYS A 124 16.10 -5.78 -12.65
N SER A 125 15.00 -6.22 -13.27
CA SER A 125 14.88 -6.38 -14.72
C SER A 125 13.73 -5.52 -15.26
N PRO A 126 13.81 -5.06 -16.52
CA PRO A 126 12.71 -4.35 -17.17
C PRO A 126 11.48 -5.25 -17.33
N ILE A 127 10.29 -4.64 -17.36
CA ILE A 127 9.03 -5.35 -17.55
C ILE A 127 8.83 -5.63 -19.05
N PRO A 128 8.64 -6.91 -19.46
CA PRO A 128 8.60 -7.28 -20.88
C PRO A 128 7.45 -6.66 -21.65
N ASP A 129 6.22 -6.83 -21.16
CA ASP A 129 5.01 -6.41 -21.86
C ASP A 129 3.88 -6.09 -20.86
N ARG A 130 2.77 -5.57 -21.39
CA ARG A 130 1.63 -5.15 -20.58
C ARG A 130 0.88 -6.27 -19.87
N LYS A 131 1.00 -7.53 -20.31
CA LYS A 131 0.40 -8.68 -19.63
C LYS A 131 1.18 -8.98 -18.35
N VAL A 132 2.51 -9.04 -18.44
CA VAL A 132 3.38 -9.22 -17.27
C VAL A 132 3.21 -8.04 -16.31
N LEU A 133 3.16 -6.81 -16.84
CA LEU A 133 2.89 -5.61 -16.05
C LEU A 133 1.58 -5.74 -15.25
N MET A 134 0.49 -6.16 -15.91
CA MET A 134 -0.80 -6.34 -15.25
C MET A 134 -0.72 -7.39 -14.14
N ASP A 135 -0.17 -8.58 -14.44
CA ASP A 135 -0.11 -9.68 -13.49
C ASP A 135 0.67 -9.31 -12.23
N VAL A 136 1.80 -8.63 -12.40
CA VAL A 136 2.61 -8.15 -11.28
C VAL A 136 1.90 -7.03 -10.52
N ALA A 137 1.31 -6.06 -11.22
CA ALA A 137 0.67 -4.90 -10.60
C ALA A 137 -0.59 -5.24 -9.79
N VAL A 138 -1.37 -6.23 -10.21
CA VAL A 138 -2.60 -6.62 -9.47
C VAL A 138 -2.32 -7.60 -8.33
N ALA A 139 -1.27 -8.43 -8.43
CA ALA A 139 -1.05 -9.51 -7.48
C ALA A 139 -0.85 -9.04 -6.04
N GLY A 140 -0.07 -7.97 -5.83
CA GLY A 140 0.15 -7.41 -4.50
C GLY A 140 -1.11 -6.81 -3.87
N PRO A 141 -1.73 -5.79 -4.49
CA PRO A 141 -2.95 -5.18 -3.98
C PRO A 141 -4.06 -6.19 -3.70
N LEU A 142 -4.27 -7.18 -4.57
CA LEU A 142 -5.31 -8.19 -4.34
C LEU A 142 -4.96 -9.11 -3.15
N ALA A 143 -3.70 -9.52 -3.01
CA ALA A 143 -3.28 -10.36 -1.89
C ALA A 143 -3.38 -9.62 -0.54
N GLY A 144 -2.85 -8.39 -0.46
CA GLY A 144 -2.95 -7.55 0.74
C GLY A 144 -4.41 -7.20 1.09
N PHE A 145 -5.22 -6.89 0.08
CA PHE A 145 -6.64 -6.63 0.23
C PHE A 145 -7.39 -7.80 0.85
N VAL A 146 -7.21 -9.02 0.34
CA VAL A 146 -7.89 -10.22 0.87
C VAL A 146 -7.52 -10.44 2.33
N VAL A 147 -6.24 -10.34 2.70
CA VAL A 147 -5.81 -10.50 4.10
C VAL A 147 -6.41 -9.40 4.99
N SER A 148 -6.53 -8.17 4.48
CA SER A 148 -7.19 -7.07 5.19
C SER A 148 -8.66 -7.39 5.50
N LEU A 149 -9.38 -7.93 4.52
CA LEU A 149 -10.78 -8.36 4.73
C LEU A 149 -10.92 -9.47 5.76
N VAL A 150 -9.98 -10.43 5.77
CA VAL A 150 -9.96 -11.51 6.77
C VAL A 150 -9.82 -10.95 8.18
N PHE A 151 -8.90 -10.00 8.39
CA PHE A 151 -8.73 -9.37 9.71
C PHE A 151 -9.89 -8.46 10.11
N LEU A 152 -10.51 -7.74 9.16
CA LEU A 152 -11.72 -6.98 9.44
C LEU A 152 -12.86 -7.90 9.88
N PHE A 153 -13.10 -8.99 9.14
CA PHE A 153 -14.13 -9.95 9.49
C PHE A 153 -13.85 -10.59 10.85
N TYR A 154 -12.64 -11.09 11.07
CA TYR A 154 -12.22 -11.70 12.34
C TYR A 154 -12.34 -10.71 13.51
N GLY A 155 -11.86 -9.48 13.34
CA GLY A 155 -11.86 -8.45 14.37
C GLY A 155 -13.27 -8.07 14.82
N TYR A 156 -14.21 -7.85 13.88
CA TYR A 156 -15.60 -7.59 14.23
C TYR A 156 -16.33 -8.82 14.77
N ALA A 157 -16.08 -10.01 14.22
CA ALA A 157 -16.70 -11.26 14.69
C ALA A 157 -16.27 -11.64 16.12
N ALA A 158 -15.10 -11.18 16.57
CA ALA A 158 -14.61 -11.39 17.92
C ALA A 158 -15.30 -10.48 18.97
N ILE A 159 -16.08 -9.50 18.54
CA ILE A 159 -16.75 -8.52 19.42
C ILE A 159 -18.24 -8.87 19.48
N PRO A 160 -18.72 -9.46 20.60
CA PRO A 160 -20.08 -9.97 20.66
C PRO A 160 -21.13 -8.86 20.83
N ASP A 161 -20.80 -7.78 21.53
CA ASP A 161 -21.76 -6.73 21.90
C ASP A 161 -21.07 -5.42 22.31
N LEU A 162 -21.87 -4.35 22.40
CA LEU A 162 -21.42 -3.00 22.75
C LEU A 162 -20.82 -2.90 24.16
N GLN A 163 -21.28 -3.69 25.14
CA GLN A 163 -20.69 -3.66 26.49
C GLN A 163 -19.26 -4.17 26.49
N THR A 164 -18.96 -5.17 25.65
CA THR A 164 -17.57 -5.63 25.46
C THR A 164 -16.67 -4.54 24.89
N VAL A 165 -17.17 -3.74 23.95
CA VAL A 165 -16.45 -2.58 23.39
C VAL A 165 -16.18 -1.54 24.47
N ILE A 166 -17.22 -1.15 25.22
CA ILE A 166 -17.12 -0.14 26.28
C ILE A 166 -16.14 -0.62 27.36
N ALA A 167 -16.30 -1.84 27.86
CA ALA A 167 -15.45 -2.41 28.90
C ALA A 167 -13.98 -2.46 28.47
N HIS A 168 -13.68 -2.79 27.20
CA HIS A 168 -12.32 -2.76 26.66
C HIS A 168 -11.75 -1.34 26.63
N VAL A 169 -12.47 -0.39 26.05
CA VAL A 169 -12.01 1.01 25.95
C VAL A 169 -11.81 1.64 27.32
N GLU A 170 -12.68 1.36 28.28
CA GLU A 170 -12.57 1.82 29.68
C GLU A 170 -11.29 1.33 30.38
N THR A 171 -10.66 0.24 29.91
CA THR A 171 -9.34 -0.17 30.42
C THR A 171 -8.20 0.75 29.98
N ILE A 172 -8.41 1.54 28.93
CA ILE A 172 -7.41 2.40 28.30
C ILE A 172 -7.63 3.86 28.74
N HIS A 173 -8.85 4.35 28.56
CA HIS A 173 -9.27 5.68 28.99
C HIS A 173 -10.78 5.69 29.31
N PRO A 174 -11.28 6.66 30.09
CA PRO A 174 -12.70 6.78 30.35
C PRO A 174 -13.49 6.75 29.03
N TRP A 175 -14.57 5.94 28.98
CA TRP A 175 -15.43 5.89 27.81
C TRP A 175 -15.93 7.31 27.54
N PRO A 176 -15.66 7.88 26.36
CA PRO A 176 -15.96 9.29 26.10
C PRO A 176 -17.47 9.62 26.17
N GLY A 177 -18.35 8.61 26.21
CA GLY A 177 -19.75 8.80 25.92
C GLY A 177 -19.93 9.21 24.46
N ALA A 178 -21.17 9.51 24.04
CA ALA A 178 -21.41 9.97 22.67
C ALA A 178 -20.83 11.38 22.38
N ILE A 179 -20.37 12.10 23.41
CA ILE A 179 -19.90 13.49 23.33
C ILE A 179 -18.82 13.70 24.39
N SER A 180 -17.56 13.45 24.05
CA SER A 180 -16.42 14.01 24.79
C SER A 180 -15.82 15.15 23.97
N ASP A 181 -15.76 16.35 24.55
CA ASP A 181 -15.08 17.54 23.99
C ASP A 181 -13.54 17.41 23.95
N THR A 182 -13.01 16.21 24.18
CA THR A 182 -11.57 15.97 24.03
C THR A 182 -11.23 15.81 22.55
N PRO A 183 -10.21 16.51 22.05
CA PRO A 183 -9.71 16.36 20.68
C PRO A 183 -9.15 14.95 20.49
N ALA A 184 -10.01 14.01 20.11
CA ALA A 184 -9.66 12.62 19.90
C ALA A 184 -9.19 12.42 18.46
N PHE A 185 -8.03 11.80 18.29
CA PHE A 185 -7.58 11.31 16.99
C PHE A 185 -8.65 10.36 16.45
N THR A 186 -9.27 10.74 15.33
CA THR A 186 -10.37 9.97 14.74
C THR A 186 -9.97 9.51 13.35
N LEU A 187 -10.26 8.25 13.04
CA LEU A 187 -9.97 7.69 11.72
C LEU A 187 -11.08 8.05 10.72
N GLY A 188 -10.67 8.24 9.47
CA GLY A 188 -11.58 8.36 8.35
C GLY A 188 -12.17 7.05 7.92
N ASN A 189 -13.12 7.16 7.00
CA ASN A 189 -13.86 6.01 6.51
C ASN A 189 -13.78 5.89 4.99
N SER A 190 -13.62 4.65 4.51
CA SER A 190 -13.83 4.30 3.10
C SER A 190 -15.23 3.70 2.93
N ALA A 191 -15.73 3.61 1.70
CA ALA A 191 -17.02 2.96 1.46
C ALA A 191 -17.03 1.51 1.97
N LEU A 192 -15.92 0.80 1.78
CA LEU A 192 -15.79 -0.59 2.22
C LEU A 192 -15.66 -0.70 3.74
N PHE A 193 -14.83 0.12 4.37
CA PHE A 193 -14.70 0.08 5.83
C PHE A 193 -16.02 0.48 6.51
N TYR A 194 -16.76 1.42 5.94
CA TYR A 194 -18.09 1.81 6.41
C TYR A 194 -19.05 0.63 6.35
N PHE A 195 -19.07 -0.10 5.25
CA PHE A 195 -19.86 -1.33 5.14
C PHE A 195 -19.50 -2.35 6.24
N PHE A 196 -18.22 -2.63 6.46
CA PHE A 196 -17.80 -3.55 7.53
C PHE A 196 -18.24 -3.04 8.91
N ASN A 197 -17.97 -1.78 9.24
CA ASN A 197 -18.32 -1.23 10.54
C ASN A 197 -19.83 -1.22 10.79
N GLN A 198 -20.64 -0.86 9.79
CA GLN A 198 -22.09 -0.73 9.95
C GLN A 198 -22.83 -2.06 9.84
N VAL A 199 -22.46 -2.92 8.89
CA VAL A 199 -23.20 -4.16 8.61
C VAL A 199 -22.70 -5.32 9.46
N ILE A 200 -21.38 -5.45 9.61
CA ILE A 200 -20.78 -6.55 10.37
C ILE A 200 -20.58 -6.13 11.82
N GLY A 201 -19.99 -4.95 12.05
CA GLY A 201 -19.78 -4.37 13.37
C GLY A 201 -21.00 -3.72 14.00
N GLN A 202 -22.16 -3.70 13.31
CA GLN A 202 -23.42 -3.09 13.77
C GLN A 202 -23.30 -1.63 14.23
N GLY A 203 -22.27 -0.92 13.75
CA GLY A 203 -21.96 0.45 14.17
C GLY A 203 -21.54 0.58 15.63
N MET A 204 -21.15 -0.51 16.30
CA MET A 204 -20.83 -0.51 17.74
C MET A 204 -19.57 0.29 18.08
N ILE A 205 -18.60 0.37 17.17
CA ILE A 205 -17.30 1.00 17.43
C ILE A 205 -17.26 2.37 16.73
N PRO A 206 -17.14 3.47 17.49
CA PRO A 206 -16.90 4.79 16.92
C PRO A 206 -15.55 4.85 16.17
N MET A 207 -15.44 5.70 15.16
CA MET A 207 -14.19 5.88 14.40
C MET A 207 -13.03 6.42 15.26
N SER A 208 -13.32 7.07 16.39
CA SER A 208 -12.34 7.51 17.38
C SER A 208 -11.76 6.37 18.21
N GLU A 209 -12.37 5.18 18.16
CA GLU A 209 -11.97 4.05 19.02
C GLU A 209 -11.37 2.89 18.22
N ILE A 210 -11.50 2.91 16.88
CA ILE A 210 -11.07 1.78 16.02
C ILE A 210 -9.61 1.39 16.23
N TYR A 211 -8.71 2.34 16.51
CA TYR A 211 -7.29 2.04 16.69
C TYR A 211 -7.00 1.23 17.97
N HIS A 212 -7.92 1.17 18.92
CA HIS A 212 -7.84 0.32 20.12
C HIS A 212 -8.15 -1.15 19.85
N PHE A 213 -8.58 -1.51 18.63
CA PHE A 213 -8.92 -2.87 18.22
C PHE A 213 -7.90 -3.37 17.19
N PRO A 214 -6.84 -4.10 17.61
CA PRO A 214 -5.67 -4.39 16.78
C PRO A 214 -5.95 -4.95 15.38
N TYR A 215 -6.84 -5.94 15.26
CA TYR A 215 -7.17 -6.58 13.99
C TYR A 215 -8.02 -5.68 13.09
N ILE A 216 -8.98 -4.95 13.66
CA ILE A 216 -9.83 -4.02 12.91
C ILE A 216 -8.98 -2.85 12.40
N PHE A 217 -8.12 -2.31 13.26
CA PHE A 217 -7.22 -1.23 12.89
C PHE A 217 -6.20 -1.66 11.83
N ALA A 218 -5.57 -2.83 11.97
CA ALA A 218 -4.70 -3.37 10.94
C ALA A 218 -5.44 -3.57 9.61
N GLY A 219 -6.68 -4.07 9.65
CA GLY A 219 -7.56 -4.17 8.49
C GLY A 219 -7.86 -2.82 7.83
N TRP A 220 -8.16 -1.79 8.63
CA TRP A 220 -8.34 -0.41 8.15
C TRP A 220 -7.09 0.12 7.45
N ILE A 221 -5.91 -0.06 8.06
CA ILE A 221 -4.62 0.34 7.46
C ILE A 221 -4.39 -0.45 6.17
N GLY A 222 -4.72 -1.74 6.13
CA GLY A 222 -4.58 -2.56 4.95
C GLY A 222 -5.43 -2.06 3.78
N LEU A 223 -6.69 -1.66 4.03
CA LEU A 223 -7.52 -1.00 3.03
C LEU A 223 -6.91 0.34 2.59
N PHE A 224 -6.41 1.13 3.54
CA PHE A 224 -5.77 2.42 3.25
C PHE A 224 -4.52 2.28 2.38
N ILE A 225 -3.62 1.33 2.69
CA ILE A 225 -2.43 1.03 1.90
C ILE A 225 -2.80 0.50 0.52
N THR A 226 -3.80 -0.36 0.44
CA THR A 226 -4.34 -0.83 -0.85
C THR A 226 -4.82 0.34 -1.70
N ALA A 227 -5.57 1.28 -1.12
CA ALA A 227 -6.04 2.47 -1.82
C ALA A 227 -4.88 3.37 -2.27
N LEU A 228 -3.89 3.62 -1.42
CA LEU A 228 -2.71 4.40 -1.76
C LEU A 228 -1.94 3.78 -2.93
N ASN A 229 -1.68 2.48 -2.87
CA ASN A 229 -0.97 1.76 -3.94
C ASN A 229 -1.77 1.72 -5.24
N LEU A 230 -3.11 1.70 -5.17
CA LEU A 230 -3.97 1.69 -6.36
C LEU A 230 -4.34 3.09 -6.88
N ILE A 231 -3.78 4.17 -6.33
CA ILE A 231 -3.90 5.50 -6.94
C ILE A 231 -3.35 5.42 -8.37
N PRO A 232 -4.12 5.86 -9.40
CA PRO A 232 -3.74 5.70 -10.80
C PRO A 232 -2.71 6.75 -11.25
N ILE A 233 -1.54 6.79 -10.61
CA ILE A 233 -0.48 7.78 -10.86
C ILE A 233 0.90 7.10 -10.87
N GLY A 234 1.72 7.47 -11.85
CA GLY A 234 3.16 7.19 -11.83
C GLY A 234 3.52 5.72 -11.78
N GLN A 235 4.42 5.40 -10.85
CA GLN A 235 4.96 4.06 -10.60
C GLN A 235 4.26 3.32 -9.44
N LEU A 236 3.11 3.82 -8.98
CA LEU A 236 2.27 3.05 -8.05
C LEU A 236 1.62 1.88 -8.78
N ASP A 237 1.17 0.86 -8.04
CA ASP A 237 0.48 -0.30 -8.60
C ASP A 237 -0.73 0.10 -9.45
N GLY A 238 -1.51 1.09 -9.02
CA GLY A 238 -2.62 1.65 -9.79
C GLY A 238 -2.17 2.32 -11.09
N GLY A 239 -1.01 2.99 -11.08
CA GLY A 239 -0.38 3.53 -12.29
C GLY A 239 0.02 2.43 -13.27
N HIS A 240 0.59 1.33 -12.77
CA HIS A 240 0.91 0.14 -13.56
C HIS A 240 -0.35 -0.53 -14.15
N VAL A 241 -1.42 -0.67 -13.36
CA VAL A 241 -2.71 -1.23 -13.79
C VAL A 241 -3.32 -0.39 -14.91
N VAL A 242 -3.42 0.92 -14.73
CA VAL A 242 -4.01 1.82 -15.73
C VAL A 242 -3.16 1.86 -16.99
N TYR A 243 -1.82 1.85 -16.87
CA TYR A 243 -0.94 1.76 -18.02
C TYR A 243 -1.11 0.45 -18.80
N ALA A 244 -1.22 -0.68 -18.10
CA ALA A 244 -1.49 -1.96 -18.75
C ALA A 244 -2.85 -1.97 -19.50
N LEU A 245 -3.88 -1.31 -18.95
CA LEU A 245 -5.20 -1.20 -19.59
C LEU A 245 -5.23 -0.25 -20.80
N LEU A 246 -4.61 0.93 -20.68
CA LEU A 246 -4.80 2.05 -21.61
C LEU A 246 -3.55 2.39 -22.45
N GLY A 247 -2.42 1.76 -22.16
CA GLY A 247 -1.11 2.09 -22.73
C GLY A 247 -0.80 3.57 -22.54
N ASN A 248 -0.27 4.21 -23.59
CA ASN A 248 0.09 5.63 -23.56
C ASN A 248 -1.05 6.61 -23.23
N ARG A 249 -2.32 6.20 -23.34
CA ARG A 249 -3.46 7.04 -22.95
C ARG A 249 -3.61 7.16 -21.42
N ALA A 250 -3.00 6.25 -20.65
CA ALA A 250 -2.96 6.31 -19.19
C ALA A 250 -2.43 7.65 -18.67
N ARG A 251 -1.52 8.31 -19.42
CA ARG A 251 -0.99 9.63 -19.06
C ARG A 251 -2.07 10.67 -18.75
N TYR A 252 -3.20 10.63 -19.45
CA TYR A 252 -4.30 11.57 -19.23
C TYR A 252 -5.02 11.27 -17.92
N LEU A 253 -5.22 9.98 -17.60
CA LEU A 253 -5.81 9.59 -16.33
C LEU A 253 -4.87 9.90 -15.16
N ASN A 254 -3.56 9.68 -15.31
CA ASN A 254 -2.58 10.01 -14.29
C ASN A 254 -2.60 11.51 -13.96
N TYR A 255 -2.67 12.38 -14.98
CA TYR A 255 -2.78 13.82 -14.76
C TYR A 255 -4.12 14.23 -14.15
N ALA A 256 -5.22 13.62 -14.59
CA ALA A 256 -6.53 13.86 -14.00
C ALA A 256 -6.59 13.44 -12.52
N ALA A 257 -5.99 12.29 -12.18
CA ALA A 257 -5.91 11.79 -10.81
C ALA A 257 -5.05 12.68 -9.92
N PHE A 258 -3.89 13.12 -10.41
CA PHE A 258 -3.04 14.07 -9.68
C PHE A 258 -3.75 15.42 -9.48
N GLY A 259 -4.42 15.94 -10.51
CA GLY A 259 -5.23 17.14 -10.43
C GLY A 259 -6.41 17.00 -9.45
N SER A 260 -7.05 15.83 -9.41
CA SER A 260 -8.12 15.52 -8.46
C SER A 260 -7.61 15.47 -7.02
N LEU A 261 -6.42 14.90 -6.81
CA LEU A 261 -5.77 14.89 -5.49
C LEU A 261 -5.38 16.30 -5.02
N ALA A 262 -4.88 17.14 -5.93
CA ALA A 262 -4.59 18.54 -5.65
C ALA A 262 -5.87 19.34 -5.33
N ALA A 263 -6.96 19.11 -6.08
CA ALA A 263 -8.27 19.71 -5.81
C ALA A 263 -8.84 19.26 -4.46
N LEU A 264 -8.72 17.97 -4.13
CA LEU A 264 -9.09 17.44 -2.82
C LEU A 264 -8.28 18.09 -1.70
N THR A 265 -6.96 18.21 -1.88
CA THR A 265 -6.06 18.89 -0.93
C THR A 265 -6.52 20.33 -0.70
N ALA A 266 -6.76 21.09 -1.77
CA ALA A 266 -7.22 22.47 -1.67
C ALA A 266 -8.58 22.58 -0.98
N PHE A 267 -9.52 21.70 -1.32
CA PHE A 267 -10.84 21.63 -0.68
C PHE A 267 -10.75 21.32 0.82
N LEU A 268 -9.90 20.38 1.22
CA LEU A 268 -9.70 20.05 2.63
C LEU A 268 -8.98 21.17 3.39
N LEU A 269 -8.03 21.87 2.76
CA LEU A 269 -7.40 23.04 3.39
C LEU A 269 -8.41 24.17 3.65
N THR A 270 -9.39 24.38 2.76
CA THR A 270 -10.41 25.42 2.94
C THR A 270 -11.53 25.03 3.90
N THR A 271 -11.90 23.74 3.95
CA THR A 271 -13.04 23.26 4.76
C THR A 271 -12.66 22.65 6.10
N GLN A 272 -11.46 22.07 6.20
CA GLN A 272 -10.97 21.30 7.35
C GLN A 272 -9.64 21.84 7.90
N GLY A 273 -9.16 22.98 7.39
CA GLY A 273 -7.94 23.64 7.86
C GLY A 273 -6.68 22.78 7.69
N GLN A 274 -5.91 22.60 8.77
CA GLN A 274 -4.62 21.90 8.72
C GLN A 274 -4.74 20.41 8.35
N LEU A 275 -5.92 19.80 8.48
CA LEU A 275 -6.15 18.41 8.07
C LEU A 275 -5.90 18.20 6.57
N GLY A 276 -6.09 19.23 5.74
CA GLY A 276 -5.79 19.17 4.31
C GLY A 276 -4.30 18.97 3.98
N ILE A 277 -3.39 19.25 4.92
CA ILE A 277 -1.93 19.16 4.70
C ILE A 277 -1.49 17.71 4.45
N MET A 278 -2.22 16.71 4.92
CA MET A 278 -1.82 15.29 4.86
C MET A 278 -1.56 14.74 3.45
N TRP A 279 -2.18 15.31 2.41
CA TRP A 279 -1.96 14.89 1.02
C TRP A 279 -0.74 15.55 0.38
N ILE A 280 -0.20 16.63 0.97
CA ILE A 280 0.96 17.35 0.45
C ILE A 280 2.21 16.45 0.38
N PRO A 281 2.59 15.69 1.43
CA PRO A 281 3.69 14.74 1.34
C PRO A 281 3.53 13.74 0.18
N TRP A 282 2.31 13.22 -0.02
CA TRP A 282 2.02 12.31 -1.13
C TRP A 282 2.17 12.98 -2.49
N MET A 283 1.68 14.21 -2.66
CA MET A 283 1.87 14.96 -3.91
C MET A 283 3.36 15.21 -4.22
N ILE A 284 4.17 15.50 -3.20
CA ILE A 284 5.62 15.66 -3.35
C ILE A 284 6.24 14.34 -3.81
N ILE A 285 5.97 13.23 -3.11
CA ILE A 285 6.50 11.91 -3.45
C ILE A 285 6.10 11.52 -4.88
N LEU A 286 4.83 11.66 -5.25
CA LEU A 286 4.31 11.36 -6.58
C LEU A 286 4.99 12.19 -7.69
N THR A 287 5.31 13.45 -7.39
CA THR A 287 6.05 14.31 -8.32
C THR A 287 7.50 13.84 -8.49
N LEU A 288 8.15 13.45 -7.40
CA LEU A 288 9.54 12.99 -7.41
C LEU A 288 9.72 11.65 -8.14
N ILE A 289 8.80 10.70 -7.95
CA ILE A 289 8.84 9.40 -8.66
C ILE A 289 8.37 9.50 -10.13
N GLY A 290 7.71 10.59 -10.48
CA GLY A 290 7.21 10.87 -11.82
C GLY A 290 5.76 10.42 -12.03
N LEU A 291 4.94 11.31 -12.60
CA LEU A 291 3.50 11.09 -12.78
C LEU A 291 3.15 10.12 -13.93
N ARG A 292 4.08 9.88 -14.85
CA ARG A 292 3.87 9.01 -16.01
C ARG A 292 4.54 7.66 -15.80
N HIS A 293 3.85 6.61 -16.21
CA HIS A 293 4.43 5.28 -16.26
C HIS A 293 5.36 5.12 -17.50
N PRO A 294 6.58 4.55 -17.35
CA PRO A 294 7.47 4.29 -18.48
C PRO A 294 6.94 3.14 -19.37
N PRO A 295 7.23 3.14 -20.69
CA PRO A 295 6.75 2.06 -21.56
C PRO A 295 7.38 0.71 -21.26
N THR A 296 6.64 -0.36 -21.57
CA THR A 296 7.16 -1.74 -21.53
C THR A 296 8.01 -2.04 -22.78
N LEU A 297 8.84 -3.09 -22.75
CA LEU A 297 9.71 -3.43 -23.89
C LEU A 297 8.93 -3.75 -25.17
N TYR A 298 7.79 -4.43 -25.03
CA TYR A 298 6.92 -4.85 -26.12
C TYR A 298 5.49 -4.33 -25.91
N ASP A 299 5.34 -3.01 -25.91
CA ASP A 299 4.07 -2.33 -25.60
C ASP A 299 2.95 -2.57 -26.62
N SER A 300 3.30 -3.00 -27.84
CA SER A 300 2.35 -3.32 -28.91
C SER A 300 1.50 -4.57 -28.62
N ILE A 301 1.94 -5.44 -27.71
CA ILE A 301 1.22 -6.66 -27.37
C ILE A 301 -0.08 -6.30 -26.63
N PRO A 302 -1.26 -6.76 -27.08
CA PRO A 302 -2.53 -6.46 -26.44
C PRO A 302 -2.74 -7.28 -25.16
N LEU A 303 -3.51 -6.71 -24.23
CA LEU A 303 -3.90 -7.36 -22.98
C LEU A 303 -5.02 -8.39 -23.23
N SER A 304 -4.99 -9.53 -22.53
CA SER A 304 -6.09 -10.51 -22.60
C SER A 304 -7.34 -10.03 -21.86
N GLY A 305 -8.51 -10.57 -22.18
CA GLY A 305 -9.79 -10.20 -21.57
C GLY A 305 -9.82 -10.40 -20.04
N GLU A 306 -9.29 -11.53 -19.57
CA GLU A 306 -9.18 -11.87 -18.14
C GLU A 306 -8.35 -10.83 -17.36
N ARG A 307 -7.20 -10.46 -17.91
CA ARG A 307 -6.32 -9.44 -17.32
C ARG A 307 -6.96 -8.06 -17.31
N ARG A 308 -7.77 -7.76 -18.33
CA ARG A 308 -8.56 -6.53 -18.37
C ARG A 308 -9.61 -6.50 -17.26
N TYR A 309 -10.27 -7.62 -17.00
CA TYR A 309 -11.20 -7.75 -15.86
C TYR A 309 -10.49 -7.51 -14.53
N LEU A 310 -9.32 -8.13 -14.30
CA LEU A 310 -8.53 -7.90 -13.08
C LEU A 310 -8.14 -6.43 -12.91
N GLY A 311 -7.73 -5.75 -14.00
CA GLY A 311 -7.43 -4.32 -13.94
C GLY A 311 -8.65 -3.46 -13.55
N TRP A 312 -9.83 -3.76 -14.09
CA TRP A 312 -11.06 -3.07 -13.69
C TRP A 312 -11.48 -3.39 -12.25
N LEU A 313 -11.29 -4.62 -11.80
CA LEU A 313 -11.51 -5.02 -10.41
C LEU A 313 -10.64 -4.18 -9.46
N CYS A 314 -9.36 -4.00 -9.77
CA CYS A 314 -8.48 -3.13 -8.97
C CYS A 314 -8.95 -1.68 -8.95
N ILE A 315 -9.47 -1.14 -10.05
CA ILE A 315 -10.06 0.21 -10.07
C ILE A 315 -11.29 0.30 -9.15
N VAL A 316 -12.14 -0.73 -9.14
CA VAL A 316 -13.29 -0.80 -8.21
C VAL A 316 -12.81 -0.88 -6.76
N ILE A 317 -11.83 -1.74 -6.46
CA ILE A 317 -11.23 -1.85 -5.12
C ILE A 317 -10.65 -0.52 -4.67
N PHE A 318 -9.92 0.20 -5.54
CA PHE A 318 -9.42 1.54 -5.25
C PHE A 318 -10.54 2.47 -4.80
N VAL A 319 -11.62 2.57 -5.58
CA VAL A 319 -12.75 3.46 -5.27
C VAL A 319 -13.41 3.07 -3.94
N LEU A 320 -13.56 1.77 -3.67
CA LEU A 320 -14.17 1.27 -2.44
C LEU A 320 -13.29 1.50 -1.21
N CYS A 321 -11.98 1.45 -1.35
CA CYS A 321 -11.01 1.57 -0.27
C CYS A 321 -10.50 3.00 -0.07
N PHE A 322 -10.69 3.92 -1.02
CA PHE A 322 -10.17 5.29 -0.93
C PHE A 322 -10.77 6.03 0.26
N ILE A 323 -9.91 6.65 1.07
CA ILE A 323 -10.29 7.43 2.25
C ILE A 323 -9.90 8.89 1.98
N PRO A 324 -10.84 9.78 1.63
CA PRO A 324 -10.52 11.16 1.29
C PRO A 324 -9.88 11.94 2.43
N LEU A 325 -10.33 11.67 3.66
CA LEU A 325 -9.84 12.28 4.90
C LEU A 325 -9.51 11.19 5.92
N PRO A 326 -8.31 10.58 5.86
CA PRO A 326 -7.94 9.45 6.73
C PRO A 326 -7.82 9.78 8.21
N PHE A 327 -7.52 11.03 8.55
CA PHE A 327 -7.27 11.45 9.92
C PHE A 327 -7.99 12.75 10.25
N TYR A 328 -8.60 12.77 11.43
CA TYR A 328 -9.21 13.94 12.03
C TYR A 328 -8.49 14.17 13.36
N PHE A 329 -8.06 15.41 13.57
CA PHE A 329 -7.59 15.89 14.86
C PHE A 329 -8.65 16.89 15.32
N GLY A 330 -9.44 16.50 16.33
CA GLY A 330 -10.47 17.34 16.94
C GLY A 330 -9.88 18.51 17.69
#